data_AF-A0AAC8W7G3-F1
#
_entry.id   AF-A0AAC8W7G3-F1
#
_cell.length_a   1.000
_cell.length_b   1.000
_cell.length_c   1.000
_cell.angle_alpha   90.00
_cell.angle_beta   90.00
_cell.angle_gamma   90.00
#
_symmetry.space_group_name_H-M   'P 1'
#
loop_
_entity.id
_entity.type
_entity.pdbx_description
1 polymer ?
#
loop_
_entity_poly.entity_id
_entity_poly.type
_entity_poly.pdbx_seq_one_letter_code
_entity_poly.pdbx_strand_id
1 'polypeptide(L)'
;MLIILIENNDLKDTKLYIKVLEENIDNPDFLFYRSVYLFLINFIEYKNLGEEKYLSKCKKVIEAFENFEMNAYADELANFLKEHK
;
A
#
# COMPACT_ATOMS: atom_id res chain seq x y z
N MET A 1 -7.99 -1.94 8.52
CA MET A 1 -8.20 -0.58 9.06
C MET A 1 -7.83 0.50 8.04
N LEU A 2 -6.63 0.51 7.43
CA LEU A 2 -6.28 1.48 6.37
C LEU A 2 -7.20 1.42 5.13
N ILE A 3 -7.59 0.23 4.67
CA ILE A 3 -8.53 0.07 3.54
C ILE A 3 -9.86 0.77 3.84
N ILE A 4 -10.42 0.58 5.04
CA ILE A 4 -11.67 1.22 5.49
C ILE A 4 -11.54 2.75 5.51
N LEU A 5 -10.37 3.28 5.90
CA LEU A 5 -10.11 4.71 5.87
C LEU A 5 -10.07 5.25 4.43
N ILE A 6 -9.48 4.49 3.50
CA ILE A 6 -9.48 4.82 2.07
C ILE A 6 -10.90 4.81 1.51
N GLU A 7 -11.68 3.75 1.77
CA GLU A 7 -13.06 3.61 1.31
C GLU A 7 -13.96 4.74 1.82
N ASN A 8 -13.74 5.20 3.05
CA ASN A 8 -14.48 6.32 3.65
C ASN A 8 -13.90 7.71 3.31
N ASN A 9 -12.85 7.78 2.49
CA ASN A 9 -12.12 9.00 2.16
C ASN A 9 -11.63 9.79 3.40
N ASP A 10 -11.34 9.09 4.50
CA ASP A 10 -10.83 9.67 5.75
C ASP A 10 -9.33 9.42 5.89
N LEU A 11 -8.54 10.28 5.25
CA LEU A 11 -7.09 10.10 5.08
C LEU A 11 -6.25 10.90 6.09
N LYS A 12 -6.86 11.40 7.18
CA LYS A 12 -6.23 12.39 8.07
C LYS A 12 -5.22 11.80 9.06
N ASP A 13 -5.32 10.51 9.41
CA ASP A 13 -4.53 9.89 10.50
C ASP A 13 -3.70 8.68 10.05
N THR A 14 -3.04 8.77 8.89
CA THR A 14 -2.14 7.71 8.39
C THR A 14 -0.82 7.56 9.16
N LYS A 15 -0.39 8.62 9.88
CA LYS A 15 0.89 8.67 10.59
C LYS A 15 1.04 7.60 11.66
N LEU A 16 -0.04 7.26 12.37
CA LEU A 16 -0.02 6.21 13.38
C LEU A 16 0.29 4.85 12.76
N TYR A 17 -0.25 4.57 11.57
CA TYR A 17 -0.04 3.29 10.87
C TYR A 17 1.37 3.16 10.32
N ILE A 18 1.93 4.26 9.79
CA ILE A 18 3.32 4.32 9.34
C ILE A 18 4.26 3.97 10.50
N LYS A 19 4.04 4.56 11.68
CA LYS A 19 4.87 4.31 12.86
C LYS A 19 4.86 2.84 13.31
N VAL A 20 3.68 2.21 13.33
CA VAL A 20 3.54 0.79 13.71
C VAL A 20 4.29 -0.14 12.74
N LEU A 21 4.38 0.22 11.46
CA LEU A 21 5.16 -0.56 10.48
C LEU A 21 6.66 -0.41 10.66
N GLU A 22 7.13 0.80 10.96
CA GLU A 22 8.55 1.07 11.20
C GLU A 22 9.07 0.31 12.43
N GLU A 23 8.24 0.15 13.46
CA GLU A 23 8.61 -0.56 14.68
C GLU A 23 8.68 -2.10 14.51
N ASN A 24 8.13 -2.66 13.44
CA ASN A 24 8.05 -4.13 13.21
C ASN A 24 8.79 -4.58 11.93
N ILE A 25 9.71 -3.77 11.43
CA ILE A 25 10.20 -3.84 10.05
C ILE A 25 11.14 -5.03 9.73
N ASP A 26 11.74 -5.64 10.77
CA ASP A 26 12.80 -6.64 10.65
C ASP A 26 12.32 -8.09 10.74
N ASN A 27 11.01 -8.33 10.92
CA ASN A 27 10.48 -9.68 10.96
C ASN A 27 10.11 -10.17 9.54
N PRO A 28 10.83 -11.14 8.96
CA PRO A 28 10.59 -11.63 7.60
C PRO A 28 9.22 -12.29 7.42
N ASP A 29 8.61 -12.82 8.50
CA ASP A 29 7.25 -13.39 8.46
C ASP A 29 6.19 -12.33 8.11
N PHE A 30 6.52 -11.04 8.25
CA PHE A 30 5.65 -9.92 7.92
C PHE A 30 5.93 -9.29 6.56
N LEU A 31 6.80 -9.87 5.71
CA LEU A 31 7.15 -9.29 4.41
C LEU A 31 5.91 -9.04 3.52
N PHE A 32 4.97 -9.99 3.51
CA PHE A 32 3.69 -9.83 2.79
C PHE A 32 2.90 -8.62 3.31
N TYR A 33 2.59 -8.61 4.61
CA TYR A 33 1.82 -7.53 5.23
C TYR A 33 2.51 -6.18 5.06
N ARG A 34 3.82 -6.12 5.28
CA ARG A 34 4.64 -4.92 5.09
C ARG A 34 4.50 -4.37 3.67
N SER A 35 4.52 -5.24 2.67
CA SER A 35 4.40 -4.84 1.26
C SER A 35 3.02 -4.25 0.97
N VAL A 36 1.95 -4.91 1.44
CA VAL A 36 0.58 -4.39 1.33
C VAL A 36 0.44 -3.04 2.02
N TYR A 37 1.00 -2.88 3.21
CA TYR A 37 0.97 -1.63 3.94
C TYR A 37 1.75 -0.50 3.25
N LEU A 38 2.93 -0.81 2.70
CA LEU A 38 3.69 0.15 1.89
C LEU A 38 2.89 0.59 0.67
N PHE A 39 2.18 -0.32 0.02
CA PHE A 39 1.25 0.02 -1.05
C PHE A 39 0.18 1.01 -0.56
N LEU A 40 -0.53 0.68 0.53
CA LEU A 40 -1.62 1.52 1.04
C LEU A 40 -1.16 2.92 1.47
N ILE A 41 -0.01 3.04 2.13
CA ILE A 41 0.54 4.34 2.53
C ILE A 41 0.87 5.20 1.31
N ASN A 42 1.57 4.64 0.33
CA ASN A 42 1.91 5.38 -0.87
C ASN A 42 0.65 5.72 -1.69
N PHE A 43 -0.36 4.85 -1.68
CA PHE A 43 -1.64 5.16 -2.30
C PHE A 43 -2.30 6.37 -1.63
N ILE A 44 -2.33 6.42 -0.30
CA ILE A 44 -2.90 7.56 0.43
C ILE A 44 -2.10 8.85 0.17
N GLU A 45 -0.78 8.78 0.20
CA GLU A 45 0.08 9.93 -0.16
C GLU A 45 -0.19 10.41 -1.59
N TYR A 46 -0.41 9.48 -2.53
CA TYR A 46 -0.82 9.82 -3.89
C TYR A 46 -2.20 10.51 -3.92
N LYS A 47 -3.20 10.02 -3.19
CA LYS A 47 -4.52 10.67 -3.13
C LYS A 47 -4.48 12.05 -2.49
N ASN A 48 -3.63 12.25 -1.48
CA ASN A 48 -3.50 13.51 -0.77
C ASN A 48 -2.71 14.56 -1.56
N LEU A 49 -1.62 14.15 -2.24
CA LEU A 49 -0.65 15.08 -2.84
C LEU A 49 -0.68 15.10 -4.37
N GLY A 50 -1.23 14.07 -5.02
CA GLY A 50 -1.25 13.92 -6.48
C GLY A 50 0.13 13.66 -7.11
N GLU A 51 1.16 13.38 -6.31
CA GLU A 51 2.52 13.21 -6.83
C GLU A 51 2.77 11.80 -7.38
N GLU A 52 3.12 11.70 -8.67
CA GLU A 52 3.38 10.44 -9.39
C GLU A 52 4.46 9.55 -8.75
N LYS A 53 5.37 10.11 -7.95
CA LYS A 53 6.40 9.34 -7.23
C LYS A 53 5.77 8.29 -6.30
N TYR A 54 4.63 8.58 -5.71
CA TYR A 54 3.93 7.66 -4.80
C TYR A 54 3.17 6.60 -5.58
N LEU A 55 2.57 6.96 -6.73
CA LEU A 55 1.96 6.00 -7.64
C LEU A 55 3.00 5.00 -8.18
N SER A 56 4.20 5.47 -8.52
CA SER A 56 5.31 4.61 -8.94
C SER A 56 5.70 3.61 -7.85
N LYS A 57 5.69 4.01 -6.57
CA LYS A 57 5.96 3.10 -5.46
C LYS A 57 4.87 2.03 -5.30
N CYS A 58 3.60 2.38 -5.50
CA CYS A 58 2.51 1.40 -5.51
C CYS A 58 2.71 0.33 -6.59
N LYS A 59 3.07 0.76 -7.81
CA LYS A 59 3.37 -0.15 -8.93
C LYS A 59 4.53 -1.09 -8.63
N LYS A 60 5.60 -0.61 -7.99
CA LYS A 60 6.73 -1.46 -7.57
C LYS A 60 6.33 -2.55 -6.57
N VAL A 61 5.35 -2.31 -5.71
CA VAL A 61 4.84 -3.35 -4.81
C VAL A 61 4.08 -4.42 -5.60
N ILE A 62 3.28 -4.02 -6.59
CA ILE A 62 2.58 -4.96 -7.49
C ILE A 62 3.61 -5.83 -8.24
N GLU A 63 4.60 -5.19 -8.87
CA GLU A 63 5.70 -5.89 -9.57
C GLU A 63 6.46 -6.84 -8.64
N ALA A 64 6.67 -6.46 -7.37
CA ALA A 64 7.31 -7.35 -6.41
C ALA A 64 6.45 -8.60 -6.16
N PHE A 65 5.14 -8.46 -6.02
CA PHE A 65 4.23 -9.60 -5.82
C PHE A 65 4.19 -10.52 -7.05
N GLU A 66 4.20 -9.97 -8.26
CA GLU A 66 4.33 -10.75 -9.50
C GLU A 66 5.63 -11.56 -9.51
N ASN A 67 6.76 -10.93 -9.15
CA ASN A 67 8.08 -11.58 -9.11
C ASN A 67 8.19 -12.69 -8.04
N PHE A 68 7.40 -12.59 -6.97
CA PHE A 68 7.33 -13.63 -5.92
C PHE A 68 6.26 -14.69 -6.21
N GLU A 69 5.71 -14.73 -7.43
CA GLU A 69 4.64 -15.65 -7.85
C GLU A 69 3.34 -15.49 -7.03
N MET A 70 3.16 -14.33 -6.38
CA MET A 70 1.98 -13.96 -5.59
C MET A 70 0.92 -13.27 -6.47
N ASN A 71 0.65 -13.83 -7.65
CA ASN A 71 -0.11 -13.17 -8.72
C ASN A 71 -1.54 -12.76 -8.31
N ALA A 72 -2.24 -13.59 -7.52
CA ALA A 72 -3.59 -13.25 -7.05
C ALA A 72 -3.61 -11.93 -6.25
N TYR A 73 -2.60 -11.71 -5.40
CA TYR A 73 -2.49 -10.47 -4.62
C TYR A 73 -2.03 -9.29 -5.48
N ALA A 74 -1.16 -9.52 -6.47
CA ALA A 74 -0.79 -8.49 -7.44
C ALA A 74 -2.02 -7.99 -8.20
N ASP A 75 -2.87 -8.91 -8.67
CA ASP A 75 -4.12 -8.60 -9.37
C ASP A 75 -5.09 -7.80 -8.49
N GLU A 76 -5.28 -8.21 -7.22
CA GLU A 76 -6.11 -7.48 -6.26
C GLU A 76 -5.61 -6.04 -6.05
N LEU A 77 -4.31 -5.85 -5.82
CA LEU A 77 -3.72 -4.51 -5.64
C LEU A 77 -3.83 -3.66 -6.92
N ALA A 78 -3.65 -4.26 -8.09
CA ALA A 78 -3.81 -3.57 -9.37
C ALA A 78 -5.26 -3.15 -9.62
N ASN A 79 -6.22 -3.99 -9.27
CA ASN A 79 -7.65 -3.69 -9.39
C ASN A 79 -8.06 -2.58 -8.40
N PHE A 80 -7.61 -2.67 -7.15
CA PHE A 80 -7.81 -1.61 -6.16
C PHE A 80 -7.29 -0.26 -6.66
N LEU A 81 -6.09 -0.24 -7.24
CA LEU A 81 -5.48 0.97 -7.79
C LEU A 81 -6.30 1.57 -8.95
N LYS A 82 -6.95 0.74 -9.77
CA LYS A 82 -7.82 1.18 -10.88
C LYS A 82 -9.15 1.72 -10.39
N GLU A 83 -9.76 1.05 -9.42
CA GLU A 83 -11.06 1.41 -8.86
C GLU A 83 -11.03 2.77 -8.15
N HIS A 84 -9.94 3.04 -7.43
CA HIS A 84 -9.81 4.24 -6.62
C HIS A 84 -8.90 5.33 -7.22
N LYS A 85 -8.50 5.21 -8.50
CA LYS A 85 -7.69 6.23 -9.19
C LYS A 85 -8.53 7.48 -9.45
#